data_AF-A0A182S9Z2-F1
#
_entry.id   AF-A0A182S9Z2-F1
#
_cell.length_a   1.000
_cell.length_b   1.000
_cell.length_c   1.000
_cell.angle_alpha   90.00
_cell.angle_beta   90.00
_cell.angle_gamma   90.00
#
_symmetry.space_group_name_H-M   'P 1'
#
loop_
_entity.id
_entity.type
_entity.pdbx_description
1 polymer ?
#
loop_
_entity_poly.entity_id
_entity_poly.type
_entity_poly.pdbx_seq_one_letter_code
_entity_poly.pdbx_strand_id
1 'polypeptide(L)'
;MDVESLTCLLSGDYGRVKEALAKFNKQNSQVFNFTHFTSTGQWVLIWNKLFEYLADPVMPHRVDCLMAIKVLARDKTYLNETVSVEQLDGLLQLAGIGTPDGCDAPEEVQVEALKCLSNMIFQSTKCQEMCLSNSSTEGIIRRVKMYKYVMWEAFGEKIRFLISFNSNHREAPYGYDIKYFDMKLLFLLTAINCDIRAKVRDQLHGLVYLVETLDLFMSQAAIFKEFSIVLLHSNIVNLLTSVPVSCYIELVCSLSAKHDTPTAGDGIDPPAVVPFEGNNVYVLHVLVEFLRKNFQKAEKKTDQYEMLSPILTVLIKAVRADGVHRRYVRSIILPPLRDVRDRPEVGKELRNYLCSLLTSPCTQIADLSAELLFVLCKENVGRMIKYTGYGNAAGLFANRGLLGGRTGNGGEQYSSDSEDSDTEEYKQIQHAINPVIGCYEPPKPNPLEGMSEEQKEYEAMELVKLMDKLQRQGLIQPCKIGEDGRPQAVDHIMELQDEIPEQQRDHKRKT
;
A
#
# COMPACT_ATOMS: atom_id res chain seq x y z
N MET A 1 -15.76 21.51 -31.50
CA MET A 1 -15.75 20.86 -32.83
C MET A 1 -16.71 21.63 -33.72
N ASP A 2 -16.30 21.99 -34.93
CA ASP A 2 -17.19 22.60 -35.93
C ASP A 2 -18.17 21.58 -36.54
N VAL A 3 -19.28 22.09 -37.08
CA VAL A 3 -20.40 21.30 -37.64
C VAL A 3 -19.95 20.38 -38.78
N GLU A 4 -18.98 20.83 -39.59
CA GLU A 4 -18.44 20.05 -40.70
C GLU A 4 -17.69 18.81 -40.20
N SER A 5 -16.83 18.98 -39.19
CA SER A 5 -16.10 17.86 -38.57
C SER A 5 -17.03 16.85 -37.88
N LEU A 6 -18.12 17.32 -37.27
CA LEU A 6 -19.14 16.44 -36.69
C LEU A 6 -19.91 15.67 -37.76
N THR A 7 -20.26 16.33 -38.86
CA THR A 7 -20.94 15.69 -40.00
C THR A 7 -20.05 14.62 -40.63
N CYS A 8 -18.75 14.91 -40.80
CA CYS A 8 -17.78 13.92 -41.27
C CYS A 8 -17.68 12.72 -40.33
N LEU A 9 -17.65 12.94 -39.01
CA LEU A 9 -17.61 11.87 -38.02
C LEU A 9 -18.84 10.97 -38.06
N LEU A 10 -20.02 11.53 -38.35
CA LEU A 10 -21.29 10.79 -38.42
C LEU A 10 -21.58 10.19 -39.81
N SER A 11 -20.76 10.49 -40.83
CA SER A 11 -21.05 10.18 -42.24
C SER A 11 -20.98 8.71 -42.64
N GLY A 12 -20.22 7.88 -41.91
CA GLY A 12 -19.97 6.48 -42.28
C GLY A 12 -18.80 6.26 -43.26
N ASP A 13 -18.20 7.32 -43.80
CA ASP A 13 -17.08 7.24 -44.75
C ASP A 13 -15.73 7.17 -44.02
N TYR A 14 -15.10 5.98 -44.02
CA TYR A 14 -13.84 5.74 -43.30
C TYR A 14 -12.69 6.67 -43.70
N GLY A 15 -12.64 7.09 -44.96
CA GLY A 15 -11.59 8.00 -45.45
C GLY A 15 -11.70 9.38 -44.82
N ARG A 16 -12.93 9.89 -44.66
CA ARG A 16 -13.22 11.22 -44.07
C ARG A 16 -13.24 11.19 -42.54
N VAL A 17 -13.56 10.03 -41.96
CA VAL A 17 -13.65 9.85 -40.51
C VAL A 17 -12.27 9.97 -39.84
N LYS A 18 -11.18 9.56 -40.50
CA LYS A 18 -9.82 9.65 -39.95
C LYS A 18 -9.46 11.06 -39.49
N GLU A 19 -9.61 12.05 -40.38
CA GLU A 19 -9.25 13.44 -40.10
C GLU A 19 -10.17 14.05 -39.04
N ALA A 20 -11.46 13.70 -39.08
CA ALA A 20 -12.44 14.13 -38.10
C ALA A 20 -12.11 13.61 -36.69
N LEU A 21 -11.75 12.32 -36.56
CA LEU A 21 -11.31 11.72 -35.30
C LEU A 21 -10.02 12.34 -34.78
N ALA A 22 -9.01 12.51 -35.63
CA ALA A 22 -7.74 13.12 -35.23
C ALA A 22 -7.95 14.56 -34.69
N LYS A 23 -8.81 15.34 -35.37
CA LYS A 23 -9.19 16.68 -34.94
C LYS A 23 -9.99 16.65 -33.63
N PHE A 24 -10.95 15.73 -33.49
CA PHE A 24 -11.70 15.53 -32.25
C PHE A 24 -10.77 15.24 -31.07
N ASN A 25 -9.91 14.24 -31.21
CA ASN A 25 -9.00 13.78 -30.18
C ASN A 25 -8.02 14.88 -29.76
N LYS A 26 -7.51 15.65 -30.72
CA LYS A 26 -6.60 16.78 -30.45
C LYS A 26 -7.30 17.93 -29.72
N GLN A 27 -8.50 18.30 -30.15
CA GLN A 27 -9.25 19.42 -29.54
C GLN A 27 -9.71 19.11 -28.12
N ASN A 28 -10.04 17.85 -27.85
CA ASN A 28 -10.69 17.44 -26.60
C ASN A 28 -9.75 16.67 -25.65
N SER A 29 -8.45 16.59 -25.94
CA SER A 29 -7.50 15.76 -25.16
C SER A 29 -7.40 16.13 -23.68
N GLN A 30 -7.68 17.39 -23.32
CA GLN A 30 -7.65 17.93 -21.95
C GLN A 30 -9.04 18.35 -21.45
N VAL A 31 -10.10 17.98 -22.16
CA VAL A 31 -11.47 18.28 -21.75
C VAL A 31 -11.98 17.17 -20.83
N PHE A 32 -12.61 17.58 -19.73
CA PHE A 32 -13.18 16.67 -18.71
C PHE A 32 -14.70 16.81 -18.56
N ASN A 33 -15.29 17.85 -19.14
CA ASN A 33 -16.74 18.07 -19.15
C ASN A 33 -17.15 18.58 -20.54
N PHE A 34 -18.16 17.95 -21.12
CA PHE A 34 -18.65 18.20 -22.48
C PHE A 34 -19.99 18.93 -22.50
N THR A 35 -20.18 19.94 -21.63
CA THR A 35 -21.43 20.75 -21.53
C THR A 35 -22.05 21.13 -22.88
N HIS A 36 -21.23 21.47 -23.87
CA HIS A 36 -21.70 21.79 -25.22
C HIS A 36 -22.32 20.58 -25.95
N PHE A 37 -21.69 19.41 -25.89
CA PHE A 37 -22.22 18.20 -26.53
C PHE A 37 -23.36 17.57 -25.74
N THR A 38 -23.36 17.74 -24.42
CA THR A 38 -24.42 17.24 -23.55
C THR A 38 -25.70 18.06 -23.74
N SER A 39 -25.62 19.39 -23.70
CA SER A 39 -26.79 20.27 -23.89
C SER A 39 -27.41 20.19 -25.29
N THR A 40 -26.63 19.81 -26.31
CA THR A 40 -27.10 19.68 -27.71
C THR A 40 -27.52 18.26 -28.08
N GLY A 41 -27.39 17.27 -27.18
CA GLY A 41 -27.65 15.86 -27.47
C GLY A 41 -26.62 15.18 -28.39
N GLN A 42 -25.59 15.92 -28.83
CA GLN A 42 -24.55 15.41 -29.73
C GLN A 42 -23.68 14.35 -29.07
N TRP A 43 -23.54 14.36 -27.74
CA TRP A 43 -22.71 13.40 -27.00
C TRP A 43 -23.14 11.96 -27.29
N VAL A 44 -24.44 11.67 -27.19
CA VAL A 44 -25.01 10.32 -27.39
C VAL A 44 -24.86 9.86 -28.84
N LEU A 45 -25.07 10.77 -29.80
CA LEU A 45 -24.92 10.48 -31.23
C LEU A 45 -23.47 10.10 -31.57
N ILE A 46 -22.51 10.88 -31.07
CA ILE A 46 -21.08 10.61 -31.28
C ILE A 46 -20.70 9.28 -30.62
N TRP A 47 -21.11 9.08 -29.35
CA TRP A 47 -20.84 7.86 -28.61
C TRP A 47 -21.30 6.61 -29.38
N ASN A 48 -22.58 6.56 -29.74
CA ASN A 48 -23.14 5.40 -30.44
C ASN A 48 -22.48 5.18 -31.80
N LYS A 49 -22.16 6.24 -32.55
CA LYS A 49 -21.49 6.12 -33.84
C LYS A 49 -20.06 5.56 -33.70
N LEU A 50 -19.33 5.94 -32.66
CA LEU A 50 -18.00 5.39 -32.38
C LEU A 50 -18.06 3.89 -32.09
N PHE A 51 -19.07 3.43 -31.34
CA PHE A 51 -19.26 1.99 -31.10
C PHE A 51 -19.72 1.23 -32.34
N GLU A 52 -20.52 1.85 -33.22
CA GLU A 52 -20.85 1.28 -34.54
C GLU A 52 -19.58 1.07 -35.39
N TYR A 53 -18.66 2.04 -35.41
CA TYR A 53 -17.37 1.88 -36.08
C TYR A 53 -16.49 0.79 -35.46
N LEU A 54 -16.51 0.65 -34.13
CA LEU A 54 -15.73 -0.40 -33.46
C LEU A 54 -16.30 -1.81 -33.71
N ALA A 55 -17.62 -1.92 -33.86
CA ALA A 55 -18.28 -3.18 -34.19
C ALA A 55 -17.91 -3.67 -35.60
N ASP A 56 -17.51 -2.78 -36.50
CA ASP A 56 -17.08 -3.15 -37.86
C ASP A 56 -15.65 -3.74 -37.86
N PRO A 57 -15.47 -5.02 -38.28
CA PRO A 57 -14.16 -5.67 -38.43
C PRO A 57 -13.18 -4.92 -39.35
N VAL A 58 -13.70 -4.23 -40.35
CA VAL A 58 -12.93 -3.59 -41.44
C VAL A 58 -12.47 -2.18 -41.07
N MET A 59 -12.97 -1.60 -39.96
CA MET A 59 -12.65 -0.24 -39.55
C MET A 59 -11.14 -0.05 -39.33
N PRO A 60 -10.44 0.75 -40.17
CA PRO A 60 -8.99 0.88 -40.09
C PRO A 60 -8.51 1.80 -38.96
N HIS A 61 -9.40 2.63 -38.39
CA HIS A 61 -9.05 3.67 -37.42
C HIS A 61 -9.57 3.37 -36.01
N ARG A 62 -9.54 2.08 -35.61
CA ARG A 62 -10.03 1.62 -34.30
C ARG A 62 -9.36 2.32 -33.11
N VAL A 63 -8.06 2.57 -33.18
CA VAL A 63 -7.33 3.30 -32.11
C VAL A 63 -7.86 4.72 -31.95
N ASP A 64 -8.07 5.44 -33.05
CA ASP A 64 -8.61 6.81 -33.01
C ASP A 64 -10.04 6.86 -32.45
N CYS A 65 -10.87 5.86 -32.78
CA CYS A 65 -12.21 5.69 -32.19
C CYS A 65 -12.13 5.45 -30.67
N LEU A 66 -11.25 4.56 -30.22
CA LEU A 66 -11.05 4.28 -28.79
C LEU A 66 -10.52 5.51 -28.06
N MET A 67 -9.60 6.27 -28.64
CA MET A 67 -9.16 7.55 -28.06
C MET A 67 -10.32 8.54 -27.87
N ALA A 68 -11.23 8.62 -28.86
CA ALA A 68 -12.41 9.48 -28.78
C ALA A 68 -13.38 9.00 -27.69
N ILE A 69 -13.64 7.68 -27.60
CA ILE A 69 -14.44 7.07 -26.54
C ILE A 69 -13.82 7.34 -25.17
N LYS A 70 -12.52 7.14 -25.00
CA LYS A 70 -11.79 7.39 -23.76
C LYS A 70 -11.95 8.84 -23.29
N VAL A 71 -11.90 9.79 -24.23
CA VAL A 71 -12.08 11.22 -23.97
C VAL A 71 -13.51 11.51 -23.51
N LEU A 72 -14.52 10.98 -24.22
CA LEU A 72 -15.93 11.13 -23.84
C LEU A 72 -16.25 10.47 -22.49
N ALA A 73 -15.67 9.31 -22.21
CA ALA A 73 -15.86 8.54 -20.98
C ALA A 73 -15.32 9.21 -19.71
N ARG A 74 -14.63 10.36 -19.82
CA ARG A 74 -14.23 11.18 -18.66
C ARG A 74 -15.40 11.94 -18.05
N ASP A 75 -16.44 12.20 -18.84
CA ASP A 75 -17.61 12.95 -18.41
C ASP A 75 -18.72 11.97 -17.99
N LYS A 76 -19.02 11.99 -16.69
CA LYS A 76 -20.02 11.10 -16.08
C LYS A 76 -21.48 11.48 -16.42
N THR A 77 -21.73 12.66 -17.00
CA THR A 77 -23.07 13.26 -17.12
C THR A 77 -24.09 12.33 -17.81
N TYR A 78 -23.74 11.76 -18.96
CA TYR A 78 -24.64 10.84 -19.71
C TYR A 78 -24.14 9.40 -19.78
N LEU A 79 -23.01 9.10 -19.16
CA LEU A 79 -22.35 7.82 -19.30
C LEU A 79 -23.22 6.68 -18.75
N ASN A 80 -23.80 6.86 -17.56
CA ASN A 80 -24.73 5.88 -16.96
C ASN A 80 -25.99 5.65 -17.80
N GLU A 81 -26.53 6.68 -18.44
CA GLU A 81 -27.76 6.55 -19.23
C GLU A 81 -27.50 5.87 -20.57
N THR A 82 -26.34 6.13 -21.17
CA THR A 82 -26.05 5.75 -22.56
C THR A 82 -25.38 4.39 -22.71
N VAL A 83 -24.45 4.02 -21.81
CA VAL A 83 -23.67 2.79 -21.97
C VAL A 83 -24.57 1.54 -21.95
N SER A 84 -24.37 0.65 -22.93
CA SER A 84 -25.06 -0.63 -23.02
C SER A 84 -24.15 -1.81 -22.65
N VAL A 85 -24.74 -2.98 -22.38
CA VAL A 85 -23.98 -4.21 -22.08
C VAL A 85 -23.14 -4.62 -23.28
N GLU A 86 -23.72 -4.55 -24.48
CA GLU A 86 -23.06 -4.90 -25.75
C GLU A 86 -21.85 -4.01 -26.03
N GLN A 87 -21.96 -2.71 -25.72
CA GLN A 87 -20.85 -1.76 -25.86
C GLN A 87 -19.71 -2.10 -24.89
N LEU A 88 -20.04 -2.40 -23.63
CA LEU A 88 -19.05 -2.78 -22.63
C LEU A 88 -18.36 -4.11 -22.99
N ASP A 89 -19.14 -5.14 -23.35
CA ASP A 89 -18.62 -6.45 -23.72
C ASP A 89 -17.81 -6.40 -25.02
N GLY A 90 -18.20 -5.55 -25.98
CA GLY A 90 -17.40 -5.26 -27.18
C GLY A 90 -16.04 -4.68 -26.85
N LEU A 91 -15.94 -3.77 -25.87
CA LEU A 91 -14.65 -3.27 -25.38
C LEU A 91 -13.84 -4.35 -24.65
N LEU A 92 -14.49 -5.21 -23.85
CA LEU A 92 -13.80 -6.34 -23.20
C LEU A 92 -13.20 -7.29 -24.25
N GLN A 93 -13.95 -7.55 -25.33
CA GLN A 93 -13.46 -8.37 -26.45
C GLN A 93 -12.28 -7.73 -27.17
N LEU A 94 -12.36 -6.43 -27.48
CA LEU A 94 -11.24 -5.67 -28.08
C LEU A 94 -10.03 -5.59 -27.14
N ALA A 95 -10.25 -5.60 -25.83
CA ALA A 95 -9.21 -5.59 -24.81
C ALA A 95 -8.61 -6.98 -24.53
N GLY A 96 -9.15 -8.05 -25.10
CA GLY A 96 -8.70 -9.43 -24.88
C GLY A 96 -9.06 -10.04 -23.52
N ILE A 97 -9.97 -9.40 -22.79
CA ILE A 97 -10.48 -9.86 -21.47
C ILE A 97 -11.98 -10.16 -21.51
N GLY A 98 -12.54 -10.29 -22.72
CA GLY A 98 -13.90 -10.75 -22.98
C GLY A 98 -14.01 -12.28 -22.95
N THR A 99 -14.78 -12.84 -23.88
CA THR A 99 -15.03 -14.28 -23.93
C THR A 99 -13.73 -15.08 -24.18
N PRO A 100 -13.71 -16.39 -23.90
CA PRO A 100 -12.53 -17.24 -24.09
C PRO A 100 -12.07 -17.42 -25.54
N ASP A 101 -12.81 -16.92 -26.52
CA ASP A 101 -12.58 -17.17 -27.95
C ASP A 101 -11.34 -16.47 -28.53
N GLY A 102 -10.47 -15.91 -27.68
CA GLY A 102 -9.26 -15.20 -28.08
C GLY A 102 -9.54 -13.79 -28.58
N CYS A 103 -8.47 -13.03 -28.79
CA CYS A 103 -8.54 -11.66 -29.30
C CYS A 103 -7.53 -11.48 -30.43
N ASP A 104 -8.03 -11.20 -31.62
CA ASP A 104 -7.21 -10.93 -32.81
C ASP A 104 -6.81 -9.44 -32.92
N ALA A 105 -7.19 -8.61 -31.94
CA ALA A 105 -6.89 -7.19 -31.98
C ALA A 105 -5.38 -6.94 -31.72
N PRO A 106 -4.74 -6.04 -32.47
CA PRO A 106 -3.37 -5.60 -32.19
C PRO A 106 -3.21 -5.06 -30.76
N GLU A 107 -2.01 -5.16 -30.20
CA GLU A 107 -1.71 -4.69 -28.84
C GLU A 107 -2.11 -3.21 -28.62
N GLU A 108 -1.86 -2.34 -29.61
CA GLU A 108 -2.24 -0.91 -29.55
C GLU A 108 -3.75 -0.71 -29.32
N VAL A 109 -4.57 -1.54 -29.97
CA VAL A 109 -6.03 -1.52 -29.83
C VAL A 109 -6.43 -2.06 -28.45
N GLN A 110 -5.80 -3.15 -28.00
CA GLN A 110 -6.06 -3.73 -26.68
C GLN A 110 -5.76 -2.72 -25.57
N VAL A 111 -4.59 -2.06 -25.62
CA VAL A 111 -4.18 -1.07 -24.63
C VAL A 111 -5.13 0.12 -24.60
N GLU A 112 -5.56 0.63 -25.77
CA GLU A 112 -6.48 1.76 -25.82
C GLU A 112 -7.91 1.38 -25.36
N ALA A 113 -8.35 0.14 -25.62
CA ALA A 113 -9.61 -0.40 -25.08
C ALA A 113 -9.56 -0.52 -23.55
N LEU A 114 -8.45 -1.01 -22.98
CA LEU A 114 -8.26 -1.08 -21.53
C LEU A 114 -8.28 0.32 -20.86
N LYS A 115 -7.75 1.35 -21.53
CA LYS A 115 -7.86 2.74 -21.06
C LYS A 115 -9.30 3.24 -21.08
N CYS A 116 -10.09 2.90 -22.10
CA CYS A 116 -11.52 3.23 -22.16
C CYS A 116 -12.27 2.58 -20.99
N LEU A 117 -12.08 1.28 -20.80
CA LEU A 117 -12.68 0.50 -19.72
C LEU A 117 -12.34 1.09 -18.34
N SER A 118 -11.07 1.45 -18.12
CA SER A 118 -10.63 2.08 -16.87
C SER A 118 -11.39 3.37 -16.56
N ASN A 119 -11.61 4.25 -17.56
CA ASN A 119 -12.37 5.48 -17.37
C ASN A 119 -13.85 5.19 -17.15
N MET A 120 -14.43 4.29 -17.94
CA MET A 120 -15.84 3.95 -17.85
C MET A 120 -16.20 3.35 -16.49
N ILE A 121 -15.44 2.35 -16.03
CA ILE A 121 -15.66 1.71 -14.73
C ILE A 121 -15.42 2.69 -13.58
N PHE A 122 -14.45 3.60 -13.71
CA PHE A 122 -14.22 4.62 -12.68
C PHE A 122 -15.37 5.65 -12.59
N GLN A 123 -15.94 6.06 -13.73
CA GLN A 123 -16.92 7.15 -13.79
C GLN A 123 -18.39 6.68 -13.76
N SER A 124 -18.68 5.42 -14.08
CA SER A 124 -20.05 4.90 -14.24
C SER A 124 -20.35 3.75 -13.28
N THR A 125 -21.31 3.98 -12.38
CA THR A 125 -21.85 2.92 -11.50
C THR A 125 -22.53 1.81 -12.28
N LYS A 126 -23.20 2.15 -13.39
CA LYS A 126 -23.80 1.14 -14.27
C LYS A 126 -22.75 0.21 -14.89
N CYS A 127 -21.60 0.75 -15.33
CA CYS A 127 -20.50 -0.08 -15.81
C CYS A 127 -19.94 -1.00 -14.71
N GLN A 128 -19.84 -0.49 -13.47
CA GLN A 128 -19.39 -1.28 -12.32
C GLN A 128 -20.34 -2.45 -12.04
N GLU A 129 -21.65 -2.22 -12.09
CA GLU A 129 -22.67 -3.25 -11.92
C GLU A 129 -22.62 -4.30 -13.04
N MET A 130 -22.47 -3.87 -14.30
CA MET A 130 -22.32 -4.79 -15.44
C MET A 130 -21.09 -5.71 -15.31
N CYS A 131 -20.02 -5.23 -14.67
CA CYS A 131 -18.80 -6.02 -14.45
C CYS A 131 -18.98 -7.18 -13.44
N LEU A 132 -20.09 -7.23 -12.70
CA LEU A 132 -20.41 -8.34 -11.80
C LEU A 132 -20.83 -9.60 -12.56
N SER A 133 -21.58 -9.42 -13.64
CA SER A 133 -22.20 -10.50 -14.41
C SER A 133 -21.44 -10.86 -15.68
N ASN A 134 -20.58 -9.98 -16.18
CA ASN A 134 -19.81 -10.24 -17.39
C ASN A 134 -18.48 -10.97 -17.11
N SER A 135 -17.72 -11.22 -18.19
CA SER A 135 -16.45 -11.95 -18.14
C SER A 135 -15.23 -11.10 -17.79
N SER A 136 -15.39 -9.81 -17.43
CA SER A 136 -14.26 -8.89 -17.23
C SER A 136 -13.25 -9.40 -16.20
N THR A 137 -13.73 -9.82 -15.03
CA THR A 137 -12.89 -10.27 -13.92
C THR A 137 -12.21 -11.60 -14.28
N GLU A 138 -12.95 -12.56 -14.83
CA GLU A 138 -12.44 -13.84 -15.30
C GLU A 138 -11.42 -13.69 -16.42
N GLY A 139 -11.65 -12.77 -17.36
CA GLY A 139 -10.78 -12.49 -18.48
C GLY A 139 -9.46 -11.87 -18.03
N ILE A 140 -9.51 -10.89 -17.12
CA ILE A 140 -8.30 -10.32 -16.50
C ILE A 140 -7.53 -11.43 -15.79
N ILE A 141 -8.17 -12.19 -14.89
CA ILE A 141 -7.47 -13.25 -14.15
C ILE A 141 -6.90 -14.28 -15.13
N ARG A 142 -7.64 -14.74 -16.14
CA ARG A 142 -7.14 -15.67 -17.17
C ARG A 142 -5.86 -15.15 -17.83
N ARG A 143 -5.81 -13.86 -18.18
CA ARG A 143 -4.62 -13.24 -18.75
C ARG A 143 -3.46 -13.15 -17.75
N VAL A 144 -3.75 -12.79 -16.50
CA VAL A 144 -2.77 -12.74 -15.41
C VAL A 144 -2.13 -14.11 -15.16
N LYS A 145 -2.91 -15.21 -15.24
CA LYS A 145 -2.36 -16.57 -15.16
C LYS A 145 -1.28 -16.83 -16.21
N MET A 146 -1.41 -16.27 -17.41
CA MET A 146 -0.48 -16.49 -18.52
C MET A 146 0.86 -15.75 -18.37
N TYR A 147 0.96 -14.76 -17.48
CA TYR A 147 2.18 -13.95 -17.34
C TYR A 147 3.42 -14.75 -16.92
N LYS A 148 3.26 -15.83 -16.15
CA LYS A 148 4.37 -16.66 -15.66
C LYS A 148 4.70 -17.87 -16.56
N TYR A 149 3.71 -18.46 -17.24
CA TYR A 149 3.92 -19.64 -18.10
C TYR A 149 4.96 -19.40 -19.20
N VAL A 150 5.01 -18.18 -19.75
CA VAL A 150 5.94 -17.87 -20.85
C VAL A 150 7.38 -17.61 -20.38
N MET A 151 7.57 -17.23 -19.10
CA MET A 151 8.91 -17.03 -18.57
C MET A 151 9.60 -18.38 -18.29
N TRP A 152 8.87 -19.41 -17.85
CA TRP A 152 9.43 -20.76 -17.71
C TRP A 152 9.89 -21.36 -19.05
N GLU A 153 9.23 -21.03 -20.16
CA GLU A 153 9.66 -21.42 -21.51
C GLU A 153 10.92 -20.68 -21.98
N ALA A 154 11.09 -19.39 -21.60
CA ALA A 154 12.25 -18.60 -21.98
C ALA A 154 13.53 -18.94 -21.20
N PHE A 155 13.42 -19.50 -20.00
CA PHE A 155 14.54 -19.72 -19.06
C PHE A 155 15.04 -21.17 -18.93
N GLY A 156 14.41 -22.17 -19.57
CA GLY A 156 15.02 -23.50 -19.76
C GLY A 156 14.20 -24.71 -19.26
N GLU A 157 14.03 -25.64 -20.20
CA GLU A 157 13.61 -27.05 -20.16
C GLU A 157 12.50 -27.55 -19.20
N LYS A 158 11.39 -27.94 -19.87
CA LYS A 158 10.62 -29.19 -19.66
C LYS A 158 9.40 -29.15 -18.73
N ILE A 159 8.32 -28.50 -19.18
CA ILE A 159 6.98 -29.11 -19.20
C ILE A 159 6.28 -28.74 -20.51
N ARG A 160 6.01 -29.76 -21.32
CA ARG A 160 5.26 -29.68 -22.58
C ARG A 160 3.80 -29.98 -22.28
N PHE A 161 2.91 -28.98 -22.25
CA PHE A 161 1.53 -29.16 -22.73
C PHE A 161 0.79 -27.85 -23.08
N LEU A 162 0.50 -27.75 -24.39
CA LEU A 162 -0.58 -27.06 -25.13
C LEU A 162 -0.89 -25.59 -24.80
N ILE A 163 -0.72 -24.64 -25.72
CA ILE A 163 -1.34 -24.59 -27.06
C ILE A 163 -0.32 -24.02 -28.07
N SER A 164 -0.15 -24.71 -29.20
CA SER A 164 0.56 -24.31 -30.42
C SER A 164 0.91 -22.81 -30.53
N PHE A 165 2.07 -22.38 -30.02
CA PHE A 165 2.63 -21.06 -30.28
C PHE A 165 3.84 -21.19 -31.22
N ASN A 166 3.77 -20.43 -32.31
CA ASN A 166 4.64 -20.50 -33.47
C ASN A 166 6.11 -20.19 -33.09
N SER A 167 7.04 -20.99 -33.58
CA SER A 167 8.43 -21.12 -33.09
C SER A 167 9.40 -19.96 -33.39
N ASN A 168 8.95 -18.70 -33.45
CA ASN A 168 9.82 -17.60 -33.88
C ASN A 168 9.90 -16.35 -33.00
N HIS A 169 9.20 -16.22 -31.86
CA HIS A 169 9.30 -15.01 -31.02
C HIS A 169 9.64 -15.38 -29.57
N ARG A 170 10.83 -14.97 -29.11
CA ARG A 170 11.29 -15.03 -27.71
C ARG A 170 10.75 -13.86 -26.86
N GLU A 171 9.56 -13.36 -27.18
CA GLU A 171 8.97 -12.20 -26.49
C GLU A 171 7.81 -12.65 -25.59
N ALA A 172 7.69 -12.02 -24.42
CA ALA A 172 6.56 -12.25 -23.53
C ALA A 172 5.23 -12.00 -24.28
N PRO A 173 4.16 -12.75 -24.00
CA PRO A 173 2.95 -12.76 -24.85
C PRO A 173 2.17 -11.44 -24.78
N TYR A 174 2.48 -10.59 -23.82
CA TYR A 174 1.86 -9.28 -23.61
C TYR A 174 2.94 -8.27 -23.20
N GLY A 175 2.88 -7.07 -23.80
CA GLY A 175 3.73 -5.96 -23.42
C GLY A 175 3.37 -5.37 -22.06
N TYR A 176 4.21 -4.45 -21.61
CA TYR A 176 4.12 -3.83 -20.29
C TYR A 176 2.79 -3.09 -20.07
N ASP A 177 2.31 -2.36 -21.07
CA ASP A 177 1.09 -1.56 -20.94
C ASP A 177 -0.15 -2.41 -20.68
N ILE A 178 -0.29 -3.56 -21.35
CA ILE A 178 -1.39 -4.50 -21.10
C ILE A 178 -1.36 -4.96 -19.65
N LYS A 179 -0.20 -5.39 -19.17
CA LYS A 179 0.03 -5.84 -17.80
C LYS A 179 -0.34 -4.76 -16.78
N TYR A 180 0.04 -3.52 -17.06
CA TYR A 180 -0.29 -2.38 -16.23
C TYR A 180 -1.79 -2.12 -16.15
N PHE A 181 -2.47 -2.07 -17.29
CA PHE A 181 -3.90 -1.77 -17.30
C PHE A 181 -4.75 -2.92 -16.76
N ASP A 182 -4.31 -4.17 -16.88
CA ASP A 182 -4.94 -5.29 -16.18
C ASP A 182 -4.95 -5.12 -14.67
N MET A 183 -3.79 -4.83 -14.09
CA MET A 183 -3.68 -4.63 -12.64
C MET A 183 -4.50 -3.41 -12.20
N LYS A 184 -4.47 -2.34 -12.99
CA LYS A 184 -5.28 -1.14 -12.72
C LYS A 184 -6.78 -1.47 -12.75
N LEU A 185 -7.23 -2.22 -13.75
CA LEU A 185 -8.63 -2.57 -13.90
C LEU A 185 -9.10 -3.50 -12.79
N LEU A 186 -8.29 -4.51 -12.46
CA LEU A 186 -8.54 -5.41 -11.34
C LEU A 186 -8.61 -4.65 -10.01
N PHE A 187 -7.71 -3.68 -9.79
CA PHE A 187 -7.77 -2.79 -8.64
C PHE A 187 -9.05 -1.96 -8.61
N LEU A 188 -9.43 -1.31 -9.71
CA LEU A 188 -10.67 -0.53 -9.77
C LEU A 188 -11.90 -1.38 -9.44
N LEU A 189 -12.02 -2.55 -10.06
CA LEU A 189 -13.16 -3.45 -9.84
C LEU A 189 -13.25 -3.94 -8.40
N THR A 190 -12.12 -4.31 -7.80
CA THR A 190 -12.06 -4.79 -6.41
C THR A 190 -12.12 -3.67 -5.37
N ALA A 191 -11.65 -2.47 -5.66
CA ALA A 191 -11.77 -1.33 -4.76
C ALA A 191 -13.25 -0.94 -4.60
N ILE A 192 -13.98 -0.92 -5.71
CA ILE A 192 -15.35 -0.41 -5.78
C ILE A 192 -16.38 -1.46 -5.32
N ASN A 193 -16.15 -2.76 -5.57
CA ASN A 193 -17.16 -3.78 -5.31
C ASN A 193 -16.64 -4.95 -4.44
N CYS A 194 -17.30 -5.19 -3.30
CA CYS A 194 -16.94 -6.25 -2.36
C CYS A 194 -17.21 -7.67 -2.86
N ASP A 195 -18.20 -7.84 -3.74
CA ASP A 195 -18.55 -9.14 -4.31
C ASP A 195 -17.52 -9.55 -5.35
N ILE A 196 -17.03 -8.60 -6.16
CA ILE A 196 -15.88 -8.85 -7.05
C ILE A 196 -14.65 -9.23 -6.23
N ARG A 197 -14.39 -8.57 -5.09
CA ARG A 197 -13.29 -8.98 -4.19
C ARG A 197 -13.41 -10.42 -3.75
N ALA A 198 -14.60 -10.81 -3.28
CA ALA A 198 -14.87 -12.18 -2.85
C ALA A 198 -14.70 -13.17 -4.02
N LYS A 199 -15.22 -12.84 -5.21
CA LYS A 199 -15.07 -13.64 -6.43
C LYS A 199 -13.61 -13.86 -6.82
N VAL A 200 -12.82 -12.79 -6.89
CA VAL A 200 -11.38 -12.86 -7.21
C VAL A 200 -10.65 -13.73 -6.19
N ARG A 201 -10.95 -13.58 -4.91
CA ARG A 201 -10.33 -14.34 -3.83
C ARG A 201 -10.71 -15.82 -3.85
N ASP A 202 -12.01 -16.09 -3.75
CA ASP A 202 -12.55 -17.41 -3.39
C ASP A 202 -12.78 -18.29 -4.60
N GLN A 203 -13.18 -17.70 -5.74
CA GLN A 203 -13.58 -18.47 -6.92
C GLN A 203 -12.46 -18.54 -7.96
N LEU A 204 -11.70 -17.46 -8.13
CA LEU A 204 -10.69 -17.36 -9.20
C LEU A 204 -9.26 -17.64 -8.73
N HIS A 205 -9.06 -17.88 -7.43
CA HIS A 205 -7.73 -18.01 -6.80
C HIS A 205 -6.80 -16.84 -7.16
N GLY A 206 -7.37 -15.65 -7.35
CA GLY A 206 -6.68 -14.46 -7.84
C GLY A 206 -5.46 -14.09 -7.00
N LEU A 207 -5.46 -14.44 -5.72
CA LEU A 207 -4.37 -14.14 -4.80
C LEU A 207 -3.07 -14.84 -5.16
N VAL A 208 -3.13 -16.12 -5.54
CA VAL A 208 -1.94 -16.87 -6.00
C VAL A 208 -1.33 -16.14 -7.19
N TYR A 209 -2.15 -15.81 -8.19
CA TYR A 209 -1.69 -15.13 -9.39
C TYR A 209 -1.24 -13.69 -9.13
N LEU A 210 -1.79 -12.99 -8.15
CA LEU A 210 -1.35 -11.65 -7.75
C LEU A 210 0.02 -11.68 -7.07
N VAL A 211 0.26 -12.67 -6.21
CA VAL A 211 1.59 -12.87 -5.61
C VAL A 211 2.61 -13.26 -6.68
N GLU A 212 2.25 -14.16 -7.59
CA GLU A 212 3.11 -14.52 -8.72
C GLU A 212 3.39 -13.33 -9.66
N THR A 213 2.39 -12.48 -9.85
CA THR A 213 2.50 -11.29 -10.69
C THR A 213 3.33 -10.21 -10.01
N LEU A 214 3.24 -10.08 -8.68
CA LEU A 214 4.17 -9.28 -7.89
C LEU A 214 5.59 -9.78 -8.08
N ASP A 215 5.84 -11.07 -7.89
CA ASP A 215 7.17 -11.65 -8.08
C ASP A 215 7.74 -11.35 -9.47
N LEU A 216 6.92 -11.50 -10.53
CA LEU A 216 7.27 -11.16 -11.90
C LEU A 216 7.61 -9.66 -12.09
N PHE A 217 6.75 -8.75 -11.64
CA PHE A 217 6.99 -7.31 -11.83
C PHE A 217 8.11 -6.76 -10.94
N MET A 218 8.28 -7.34 -9.77
CA MET A 218 9.35 -6.97 -8.85
C MET A 218 10.70 -7.46 -9.38
N SER A 219 10.75 -8.67 -9.97
CA SER A 219 11.93 -9.19 -10.67
C SER A 219 12.30 -8.35 -11.91
N GLN A 220 11.30 -7.93 -12.70
CA GLN A 220 11.53 -7.06 -13.86
C GLN A 220 12.02 -5.66 -13.49
N ALA A 221 11.61 -5.13 -12.33
CA ALA A 221 12.06 -3.83 -11.83
C ALA A 221 13.55 -3.79 -11.46
N ALA A 222 14.15 -4.95 -11.16
CA ALA A 222 15.59 -5.06 -10.97
C ALA A 222 16.37 -4.89 -12.29
N ILE A 223 15.73 -5.20 -13.43
CA ILE A 223 16.34 -5.21 -14.77
C ILE A 223 16.07 -3.89 -15.51
N PHE A 224 14.83 -3.39 -15.46
CA PHE A 224 14.39 -2.20 -16.18
C PHE A 224 14.12 -1.05 -15.20
N LYS A 225 14.97 -0.02 -15.20
CA LYS A 225 14.82 1.21 -14.38
C LYS A 225 13.66 2.11 -14.86
N GLU A 226 12.53 1.53 -15.25
CA GLU A 226 11.43 2.28 -15.88
C GLU A 226 10.42 2.83 -14.88
N PHE A 227 9.94 4.04 -15.15
CA PHE A 227 8.95 4.77 -14.35
C PHE A 227 7.61 4.03 -14.28
N SER A 228 7.22 3.34 -15.36
CA SER A 228 5.96 2.61 -15.46
C SER A 228 5.87 1.51 -14.39
N ILE A 229 6.92 0.67 -14.28
CA ILE A 229 7.53 0.19 -13.02
C ILE A 229 6.71 0.39 -11.72
N VAL A 230 6.91 1.60 -11.22
CA VAL A 230 6.45 2.08 -9.92
C VAL A 230 4.93 2.22 -9.86
N LEU A 231 4.29 2.64 -10.94
CA LEU A 231 2.83 2.83 -10.99
C LEU A 231 2.11 1.48 -10.88
N LEU A 232 2.69 0.44 -11.48
CA LEU A 232 2.18 -0.93 -11.38
C LEU A 232 2.34 -1.48 -9.97
N HIS A 233 3.52 -1.30 -9.36
CA HIS A 233 3.72 -1.66 -7.95
C HIS A 233 2.72 -0.97 -7.03
N SER A 234 2.43 0.32 -7.26
CA SER A 234 1.42 1.05 -6.50
C SER A 234 0.01 0.44 -6.66
N ASN A 235 -0.44 0.18 -7.88
CA ASN A 235 -1.77 -0.43 -8.12
C ASN A 235 -1.88 -1.82 -7.50
N ILE A 236 -0.80 -2.62 -7.53
CA ILE A 236 -0.84 -3.96 -6.93
C ILE A 236 -0.82 -3.88 -5.41
N VAL A 237 -0.02 -3.00 -4.82
CA VAL A 237 -0.05 -2.75 -3.37
C VAL A 237 -1.45 -2.28 -2.96
N ASN A 238 -2.07 -1.39 -3.71
CA ASN A 238 -3.44 -0.96 -3.47
C ASN A 238 -4.43 -2.13 -3.54
N LEU A 239 -4.28 -3.04 -4.51
CA LEU A 239 -5.09 -4.26 -4.61
C LEU A 239 -4.87 -5.20 -3.42
N LEU A 240 -3.62 -5.37 -2.97
CA LEU A 240 -3.28 -6.17 -1.80
C LEU A 240 -3.94 -5.66 -0.52
N THR A 241 -4.22 -4.36 -0.40
CA THR A 241 -4.97 -3.82 0.77
C THR A 241 -6.31 -4.52 0.97
N SER A 242 -6.94 -5.00 -0.11
CA SER A 242 -8.24 -5.66 -0.09
C SER A 242 -8.19 -7.16 0.22
N VAL A 243 -7.00 -7.76 0.20
CA VAL A 243 -6.77 -9.21 0.36
C VAL A 243 -6.86 -9.62 1.84
N PRO A 244 -7.57 -10.68 2.25
CA PRO A 244 -7.59 -11.10 3.65
C PRO A 244 -6.21 -11.50 4.19
N VAL A 245 -6.01 -11.32 5.50
CA VAL A 245 -4.74 -11.59 6.19
C VAL A 245 -4.27 -13.03 5.99
N SER A 246 -5.17 -14.02 6.05
CA SER A 246 -4.84 -15.45 5.90
C SER A 246 -4.12 -15.78 4.60
N CYS A 247 -4.31 -14.98 3.55
CA CYS A 247 -3.75 -15.25 2.24
C CYS A 247 -2.34 -14.69 2.05
N TYR A 248 -1.86 -13.87 2.99
CA TYR A 248 -0.52 -13.31 2.90
C TYR A 248 0.57 -14.36 3.13
N ILE A 249 0.24 -15.53 3.68
CA ILE A 249 1.15 -16.69 3.86
C ILE A 249 1.81 -17.08 2.52
N GLU A 250 1.10 -16.92 1.40
CA GLU A 250 1.59 -17.24 0.05
C GLU A 250 2.71 -16.30 -0.44
N LEU A 251 2.98 -15.18 0.24
CA LEU A 251 4.08 -14.27 -0.12
C LEU A 251 5.47 -14.88 0.08
N VAL A 252 5.55 -16.03 0.74
CA VAL A 252 6.78 -16.72 1.07
C VAL A 252 6.69 -18.17 0.62
N CYS A 253 7.75 -18.69 0.01
CA CYS A 253 7.83 -20.07 -0.46
C CYS A 253 8.98 -20.80 0.22
N SER A 254 8.79 -22.05 0.62
CA SER A 254 9.88 -22.85 1.21
C SER A 254 10.96 -23.17 0.19
N LEU A 255 12.22 -22.98 0.57
CA LEU A 255 13.37 -23.36 -0.26
C LEU A 255 13.57 -24.87 -0.16
N SER A 256 13.38 -25.59 -1.26
CA SER A 256 13.68 -27.02 -1.33
C SER A 256 15.19 -27.21 -1.42
N ALA A 257 15.75 -28.06 -0.55
CA ALA A 257 17.18 -28.38 -0.48
C ALA A 257 17.78 -29.07 -1.74
N LYS A 258 17.03 -29.16 -2.86
CA LYS A 258 17.44 -29.91 -4.06
C LYS A 258 17.47 -29.17 -5.39
N HIS A 259 17.14 -27.88 -5.49
CA HIS A 259 17.18 -27.20 -6.80
C HIS A 259 17.69 -25.75 -6.85
N ASP A 260 17.98 -25.10 -5.71
CA ASP A 260 18.32 -23.66 -5.70
C ASP A 260 19.77 -23.35 -5.27
N THR A 261 20.71 -24.26 -5.50
CA THR A 261 22.12 -23.86 -5.54
C THR A 261 22.38 -23.21 -6.90
N PRO A 262 22.87 -21.95 -6.97
CA PRO A 262 23.24 -21.35 -8.24
C PRO A 262 24.47 -22.10 -8.77
N THR A 263 24.25 -23.06 -9.66
CA THR A 263 25.31 -23.55 -10.54
C THR A 263 25.72 -22.38 -11.41
N ALA A 264 26.94 -21.90 -11.18
CA ALA A 264 27.60 -20.80 -11.88
C ALA A 264 27.93 -21.12 -13.35
N GLY A 265 26.98 -21.66 -14.11
CA GLY A 265 27.19 -22.31 -15.40
C GLY A 265 26.67 -21.56 -16.62
N ASP A 266 25.54 -20.84 -16.53
CA ASP A 266 24.92 -20.22 -17.70
C ASP A 266 24.62 -18.75 -17.38
N GLY A 267 25.04 -17.84 -18.26
CA GLY A 267 25.00 -16.37 -18.11
C GLY A 267 23.59 -15.76 -18.11
N ILE A 268 22.71 -16.33 -17.31
CA ILE A 268 21.35 -15.91 -17.03
C ILE A 268 21.34 -15.65 -15.52
N ASP A 269 21.10 -14.40 -15.12
CA ASP A 269 21.05 -14.03 -13.70
C ASP A 269 20.07 -14.94 -12.95
N PRO A 270 20.46 -15.53 -11.80
CA PRO A 270 19.62 -16.48 -11.07
C PRO A 270 18.29 -15.82 -10.65
N PRO A 271 17.20 -16.60 -10.45
CA PRO A 271 15.96 -16.08 -9.90
C PRO A 271 16.26 -15.30 -8.62
N ALA A 272 15.59 -14.16 -8.43
CA ALA A 272 15.84 -13.29 -7.30
C ALA A 272 15.39 -14.01 -6.01
N VAL A 273 16.33 -14.66 -5.33
CA VAL A 273 16.09 -15.40 -4.09
C VAL A 273 16.63 -14.61 -2.92
N VAL A 274 15.77 -14.37 -1.93
CA VAL A 274 16.18 -13.80 -0.63
C VAL A 274 15.94 -14.87 0.41
N PRO A 275 16.96 -15.64 0.81
CA PRO A 275 16.80 -16.73 1.76
C PRO A 275 16.66 -16.19 3.19
N PHE A 276 15.65 -16.66 3.92
CA PHE A 276 15.44 -16.37 5.32
C PHE A 276 14.74 -17.54 6.01
N GLU A 277 15.35 -18.11 7.05
CA GLU A 277 14.80 -19.24 7.83
C GLU A 277 14.30 -20.43 6.98
N GLY A 278 15.03 -20.76 5.90
CA GLY A 278 14.67 -21.86 4.99
C GLY A 278 13.56 -21.53 4.00
N ASN A 279 13.16 -20.26 3.88
CA ASN A 279 12.17 -19.80 2.91
C ASN A 279 12.74 -18.69 2.00
N ASN A 280 12.18 -18.55 0.80
CA ASN A 280 12.40 -17.41 -0.08
C ASN A 280 11.41 -16.30 0.28
N VAL A 281 11.92 -15.18 0.77
CA VAL A 281 11.13 -14.01 1.20
C VAL A 281 11.27 -12.83 0.22
N TYR A 282 11.66 -13.08 -1.03
CA TYR A 282 11.90 -12.03 -2.03
C TYR A 282 10.72 -11.07 -2.19
N VAL A 283 9.49 -11.56 -2.35
CA VAL A 283 8.33 -10.66 -2.52
C VAL A 283 8.16 -9.73 -1.32
N LEU A 284 8.34 -10.26 -0.10
CA LEU A 284 8.29 -9.48 1.13
C LEU A 284 9.43 -8.45 1.21
N HIS A 285 10.63 -8.81 0.76
CA HIS A 285 11.76 -7.88 0.63
C HIS A 285 11.40 -6.68 -0.25
N VAL A 286 10.79 -6.94 -1.41
CA VAL A 286 10.48 -5.86 -2.34
C VAL A 286 9.34 -4.98 -1.84
N LEU A 287 8.38 -5.50 -1.08
CA LEU A 287 7.38 -4.68 -0.38
C LEU A 287 8.04 -3.72 0.63
N VAL A 288 9.03 -4.19 1.39
CA VAL A 288 9.78 -3.34 2.33
C VAL A 288 10.62 -2.29 1.59
N GLU A 289 11.23 -2.64 0.46
CA GLU A 289 11.96 -1.67 -0.37
C GLU A 289 11.03 -0.68 -1.09
N PHE A 290 9.80 -1.09 -1.43
CA PHE A 290 8.78 -0.18 -1.93
C PHE A 290 8.38 0.85 -0.87
N LEU A 291 8.21 0.43 0.39
CA LEU A 291 8.01 1.36 1.52
C LEU A 291 9.17 2.36 1.63
N ARG A 292 10.42 1.89 1.56
CA ARG A 292 11.63 2.74 1.62
C ARG A 292 11.63 3.79 0.51
N LYS A 293 11.33 3.38 -0.73
CA LYS A 293 11.24 4.28 -1.88
C LYS A 293 10.10 5.29 -1.73
N ASN A 294 8.96 4.91 -1.15
CA ASN A 294 7.85 5.84 -0.94
C ASN A 294 8.20 6.92 0.11
N PHE A 295 8.93 6.57 1.18
CA PHE A 295 9.44 7.57 2.11
C PHE A 295 10.40 8.58 1.46
N GLN A 296 11.25 8.12 0.53
CA GLN A 296 12.17 9.00 -0.20
C GLN A 296 11.45 9.96 -1.17
N LYS A 297 10.29 9.55 -1.72
CA LYS A 297 9.51 10.37 -2.67
C LYS A 297 8.52 11.31 -2.00
N ALA A 298 8.07 10.99 -0.79
CA ALA A 298 7.01 11.73 -0.09
C ALA A 298 7.54 13.04 0.56
N GLU A 299 8.08 13.93 -0.26
CA GLU A 299 8.63 15.23 0.16
C GLU A 299 7.54 16.17 0.71
N LYS A 300 6.32 16.10 0.17
CA LYS A 300 5.18 16.91 0.61
C LYS A 300 4.32 16.15 1.61
N LYS A 301 4.00 16.80 2.75
CA LYS A 301 3.12 16.24 3.79
C LYS A 301 1.71 15.90 3.31
N THR A 302 1.21 16.58 2.27
CA THR A 302 -0.12 16.34 1.69
C THR A 302 -0.25 14.97 1.02
N ASP A 303 0.84 14.49 0.42
CA ASP A 303 0.83 13.30 -0.44
C ASP A 303 1.28 12.05 0.34
N GLN A 304 1.80 12.24 1.57
CA GLN A 304 2.30 11.17 2.43
C GLN A 304 1.25 10.12 2.74
N TYR A 305 0.02 10.52 3.04
CA TYR A 305 -1.04 9.57 3.37
C TYR A 305 -1.37 8.65 2.18
N GLU A 306 -1.61 9.22 1.00
CA GLU A 306 -1.95 8.46 -0.21
C GLU A 306 -0.83 7.50 -0.62
N MET A 307 0.43 7.91 -0.49
CA MET A 307 1.60 7.11 -0.89
C MET A 307 1.98 6.02 0.12
N LEU A 308 1.77 6.25 1.43
CA LEU A 308 2.24 5.34 2.48
C LEU A 308 1.14 4.45 3.05
N SER A 309 -0.11 4.92 3.11
CA SER A 309 -1.23 4.17 3.70
C SER A 309 -1.40 2.77 3.09
N PRO A 310 -1.37 2.59 1.75
CA PRO A 310 -1.56 1.28 1.15
C PRO A 310 -0.44 0.30 1.51
N ILE A 311 0.83 0.71 1.41
CA ILE A 311 1.96 -0.17 1.70
C ILE A 311 2.08 -0.50 3.19
N LEU A 312 1.80 0.47 4.07
CA LEU A 312 1.76 0.21 5.53
C LEU A 312 0.67 -0.82 5.85
N THR A 313 -0.52 -0.67 5.27
CA THR A 313 -1.64 -1.61 5.43
C THR A 313 -1.25 -3.02 4.98
N VAL A 314 -0.64 -3.15 3.80
CA VAL A 314 -0.17 -4.44 3.25
C VAL A 314 0.86 -5.07 4.17
N LEU A 315 1.85 -4.30 4.65
CA LEU A 315 2.89 -4.83 5.54
C LEU A 315 2.31 -5.28 6.89
N ILE A 316 1.41 -4.50 7.50
CA ILE A 316 0.72 -4.88 8.76
C ILE A 316 0.02 -6.24 8.57
N LYS A 317 -0.73 -6.38 7.47
CA LYS A 317 -1.44 -7.64 7.16
C LYS A 317 -0.46 -8.78 6.91
N ALA A 318 0.64 -8.53 6.19
CA ALA A 318 1.69 -9.53 5.96
C ALA A 318 2.30 -10.04 7.27
N VAL A 319 2.69 -9.14 8.18
CA VAL A 319 3.36 -9.51 9.45
C VAL A 319 2.42 -10.11 10.49
N ARG A 320 1.10 -9.85 10.38
CA ARG A 320 0.07 -10.53 11.19
C ARG A 320 -0.23 -11.94 10.67
N ALA A 321 -0.06 -12.18 9.37
CA ALA A 321 -0.41 -13.46 8.75
C ALA A 321 0.53 -14.60 9.14
N ASP A 322 1.83 -14.33 9.28
CA ASP A 322 2.82 -15.36 9.58
C ASP A 322 4.00 -14.83 10.41
N GLY A 323 4.57 -15.72 11.24
CA GLY A 323 5.68 -15.41 12.13
C GLY A 323 7.01 -15.17 11.40
N VAL A 324 7.28 -15.87 10.29
CA VAL A 324 8.47 -15.69 9.45
C VAL A 324 8.42 -14.30 8.81
N HIS A 325 7.26 -13.86 8.32
CA HIS A 325 7.10 -12.50 7.78
C HIS A 325 7.46 -11.44 8.81
N ARG A 326 6.90 -11.57 10.01
CA ARG A 326 7.17 -10.63 11.10
C ARG A 326 8.65 -10.58 11.46
N ARG A 327 9.31 -11.74 11.62
CA ARG A 327 10.76 -11.79 11.95
C ARG A 327 11.62 -11.19 10.84
N TYR A 328 11.30 -11.48 9.58
CA TYR A 328 12.02 -10.91 8.44
C TYR A 328 11.87 -9.39 8.38
N VAL A 329 10.63 -8.88 8.39
CA VAL A 329 10.37 -7.42 8.34
C VAL A 329 10.97 -6.73 9.57
N ARG A 330 10.88 -7.35 10.76
CA ARG A 330 11.54 -6.86 11.98
C ARG A 330 13.04 -6.75 11.82
N SER A 331 13.70 -7.73 11.19
CA SER A 331 15.15 -7.70 10.97
C SER A 331 15.61 -6.51 10.11
N ILE A 332 14.75 -6.01 9.23
CA ILE A 332 15.03 -4.85 8.38
C ILE A 332 14.63 -3.53 9.05
N ILE A 333 13.42 -3.46 9.63
CA ILE A 333 12.88 -2.21 10.18
C ILE A 333 13.43 -1.94 11.59
N LEU A 334 13.54 -2.96 12.43
CA LEU A 334 13.96 -2.86 13.84
C LEU A 334 15.16 -3.77 14.13
N PRO A 335 16.30 -3.60 13.41
CA PRO A 335 17.50 -4.39 13.66
C PRO A 335 18.00 -4.18 15.11
N PRO A 336 18.74 -5.14 15.69
CA PRO A 336 19.33 -4.99 17.03
C PRO A 336 20.05 -3.65 17.17
N LEU A 337 19.72 -2.89 18.23
CA LEU A 337 20.23 -1.54 18.44
C LEU A 337 21.73 -1.59 18.72
N ARG A 338 22.51 -0.76 18.02
CA ARG A 338 23.96 -0.60 18.25
C ARG A 338 24.26 0.79 18.77
N ASP A 339 24.07 1.80 17.91
CA ASP A 339 24.15 3.20 18.28
C ASP A 339 22.77 3.75 18.66
N VAL A 340 22.71 4.37 19.84
CA VAL A 340 21.51 4.98 20.43
C VAL A 340 21.78 6.41 20.87
N ARG A 341 22.78 7.08 20.28
CA ARG A 341 23.08 8.50 20.58
C ARG A 341 22.03 9.44 19.99
N ASP A 342 21.60 9.17 18.76
CA ASP A 342 20.59 9.96 18.08
C ASP A 342 19.18 9.52 18.49
N ARG A 343 18.23 10.45 18.41
CA ARG A 343 16.82 10.17 18.69
C ARG A 343 16.24 9.16 17.70
N PRO A 344 15.29 8.31 18.12
CA PRO A 344 14.67 7.31 17.25
C PRO A 344 14.09 7.87 15.94
N GLU A 345 13.52 9.07 15.95
CA GLU A 345 12.95 9.75 14.79
C GLU A 345 13.97 10.44 13.87
N VAL A 346 15.25 10.53 14.27
CA VAL A 346 16.30 11.18 13.50
C VAL A 346 17.15 10.14 12.77
N GLY A 347 17.16 10.22 11.43
CA GLY A 347 18.00 9.36 10.58
C GLY A 347 17.37 9.11 9.21
N LYS A 348 17.96 8.17 8.47
CA LYS A 348 17.55 7.81 7.10
C LYS A 348 17.12 6.34 6.95
N GLU A 349 17.00 5.62 8.07
CA GLU A 349 16.51 4.26 8.07
C GLU A 349 14.99 4.20 8.23
N LEU A 350 14.38 3.07 7.84
CA LEU A 350 12.94 2.84 7.95
C LEU A 350 12.42 3.05 9.37
N ARG A 351 13.18 2.61 10.39
CA ARG A 351 12.87 2.91 11.81
C ARG A 351 12.65 4.39 12.03
N ASN A 352 13.57 5.22 11.54
CA ASN A 352 13.55 6.66 11.80
C ASN A 352 12.35 7.31 11.12
N TYR A 353 12.09 6.95 9.86
CA TYR A 353 10.92 7.44 9.14
C TYR A 353 9.61 7.06 9.84
N LEU A 354 9.46 5.79 10.27
CA LEU A 354 8.27 5.35 10.99
C LEU A 354 8.11 6.02 12.36
N CYS A 355 9.19 6.17 13.13
CA CYS A 355 9.18 6.90 14.40
C CYS A 355 8.78 8.37 14.20
N SER A 356 9.24 9.01 13.13
CA SER A 356 8.87 10.40 12.82
C SER A 356 7.38 10.58 12.49
N LEU A 357 6.72 9.52 11.97
CA LEU A 357 5.28 9.53 11.71
C LEU A 357 4.44 9.42 12.99
N LEU A 358 4.97 8.87 14.09
CA LEU A 358 4.21 8.70 15.34
C LEU A 358 3.72 10.03 15.92
N THR A 359 4.46 11.11 15.66
CA THR A 359 4.12 12.48 16.07
C THR A 359 3.56 13.31 14.91
N SER A 360 3.11 12.68 13.82
CA SER A 360 2.52 13.35 12.66
C SER A 360 1.16 13.97 13.03
N PRO A 361 0.82 15.16 12.51
CA PRO A 361 -0.51 15.74 12.70
C PRO A 361 -1.61 14.93 11.98
N CYS A 362 -1.26 14.10 11.00
CA CYS A 362 -2.21 13.18 10.38
C CYS A 362 -2.31 11.91 11.24
N THR A 363 -3.40 11.79 12.01
CA THR A 363 -3.58 10.66 12.93
C THR A 363 -3.66 9.33 12.20
N GLN A 364 -4.30 9.29 11.03
CA GLN A 364 -4.47 8.05 10.25
C GLN A 364 -3.12 7.41 9.86
N ILE A 365 -2.13 8.20 9.45
CA ILE A 365 -0.80 7.67 9.12
C ILE A 365 0.02 7.35 10.38
N ALA A 366 -0.14 8.15 11.44
CA ALA A 366 0.48 7.89 12.73
C ALA A 366 0.01 6.54 13.31
N ASP A 367 -1.30 6.27 13.24
CA ASP A 367 -1.93 5.03 13.69
C ASP A 367 -1.43 3.81 12.91
N LEU A 368 -1.30 3.91 11.58
CA LEU A 368 -0.72 2.85 10.75
C LEU A 368 0.76 2.58 11.09
N SER A 369 1.56 3.64 11.26
CA SER A 369 2.96 3.50 11.67
C SER A 369 3.08 2.84 13.04
N ALA A 370 2.28 3.30 13.99
CA ALA A 370 2.23 2.80 15.35
C ALA A 370 1.79 1.32 15.40
N GLU A 371 0.77 0.94 14.61
CA GLU A 371 0.33 -0.44 14.51
C GLU A 371 1.42 -1.34 13.93
N LEU A 372 2.07 -0.96 12.82
CA LEU A 372 3.15 -1.75 12.23
C LEU A 372 4.28 -1.96 13.24
N LEU A 373 4.76 -0.90 13.89
CA LEU A 373 5.82 -0.99 14.89
C LEU A 373 5.43 -1.86 16.09
N PHE A 374 4.19 -1.76 16.56
CA PHE A 374 3.70 -2.53 17.69
C PHE A 374 3.60 -4.03 17.38
N VAL A 375 3.07 -4.40 16.20
CA VAL A 375 3.03 -5.80 15.75
C VAL A 375 4.44 -6.36 15.59
N LEU A 376 5.37 -5.61 15.01
CA LEU A 376 6.78 -6.00 14.92
C LEU A 376 7.44 -6.18 16.30
N CYS A 377 6.91 -5.51 17.34
CA CYS A 377 7.33 -5.65 18.73
C CYS A 377 6.55 -6.74 19.49
N LYS A 378 5.84 -7.64 18.79
CA LYS A 378 4.96 -8.66 19.40
C LYS A 378 3.93 -8.06 20.36
N GLU A 379 3.47 -6.84 20.07
CA GLU A 379 2.52 -6.09 20.90
C GLU A 379 3.01 -5.89 22.35
N ASN A 380 4.34 -5.84 22.53
CA ASN A 380 4.97 -5.62 23.83
C ASN A 380 5.39 -4.16 24.01
N VAL A 381 4.86 -3.52 25.06
CA VAL A 381 5.12 -2.09 25.39
C VAL A 381 6.61 -1.83 25.65
N GLY A 382 7.29 -2.68 26.42
CA GLY A 382 8.71 -2.51 26.72
C GLY A 382 9.59 -2.59 25.48
N ARG A 383 9.32 -3.58 24.60
CA ARG A 383 10.00 -3.69 23.30
C ARG A 383 9.75 -2.46 22.45
N MET A 384 8.53 -1.96 22.38
CA MET A 384 8.22 -0.75 21.61
C MET A 384 9.00 0.47 22.14
N ILE A 385 8.97 0.71 23.46
CA ILE A 385 9.70 1.82 24.10
C ILE A 385 11.19 1.77 23.78
N LYS A 386 11.81 0.57 23.81
CA LYS A 386 13.23 0.40 23.45
C LYS A 386 13.57 0.95 22.05
N TYR A 387 12.69 0.77 21.07
CA TYR A 387 12.94 1.16 19.68
C TYR A 387 12.42 2.54 19.29
N THR A 388 11.37 3.03 19.95
CA THR A 388 10.69 4.29 19.58
C THR A 388 10.93 5.42 20.57
N GLY A 389 11.31 5.12 21.82
CA GLY A 389 11.17 6.05 22.94
C GLY A 389 9.70 6.17 23.39
N TYR A 390 9.48 6.32 24.69
CA TYR A 390 8.14 6.44 25.25
C TYR A 390 7.42 7.71 24.79
N GLY A 391 8.12 8.84 24.62
CA GLY A 391 7.53 10.10 24.17
C GLY A 391 6.84 9.99 22.79
N ASN A 392 7.48 9.30 21.84
CA ASN A 392 6.91 9.08 20.52
C ASN A 392 5.71 8.11 20.55
N ALA A 393 5.74 7.11 21.43
CA ALA A 393 4.68 6.09 21.53
C ALA A 393 3.56 6.42 22.55
N ALA A 394 3.70 7.48 23.34
CA ALA A 394 2.79 7.80 24.45
C ALA A 394 1.33 7.96 23.98
N GLY A 395 1.11 8.61 22.84
CA GLY A 395 -0.23 8.78 22.26
C GLY A 395 -0.89 7.45 21.92
N LEU A 396 -0.14 6.50 21.35
CA LEU A 396 -0.63 5.15 21.07
C LEU A 396 -1.02 4.43 22.36
N PHE A 397 -0.14 4.47 23.37
CA PHE A 397 -0.40 3.79 24.65
C PHE A 397 -1.61 4.37 25.36
N ALA A 398 -1.79 5.70 25.34
CA ALA A 398 -2.98 6.34 25.87
C ALA A 398 -4.25 5.88 25.14
N ASN A 399 -4.25 5.88 23.81
CA ASN A 399 -5.41 5.49 23.01
C ASN A 399 -5.78 4.01 23.18
N ARG A 400 -4.78 3.12 23.34
CA ARG A 400 -4.98 1.67 23.50
C ARG A 400 -5.16 1.22 24.95
N GLY A 401 -5.10 2.13 25.93
CA GLY A 401 -5.23 1.77 27.34
C GLY A 401 -4.02 0.98 27.87
N LEU A 402 -2.82 1.28 27.39
CA LEU A 402 -1.57 0.57 27.72
C LEU A 402 -0.66 1.36 28.69
N LEU A 403 -1.12 2.50 29.22
CA LEU A 403 -0.32 3.34 30.13
C LEU A 403 -0.08 2.68 31.49
N GLY A 404 -0.98 1.81 31.93
CA GLY A 404 -0.89 1.14 33.23
C GLY A 404 0.15 0.02 33.31
N GLY A 405 0.91 -0.24 32.24
CA GLY A 405 1.88 -1.34 32.17
C GLY A 405 1.26 -2.74 32.25
N ARG A 406 -0.07 -2.84 32.37
CA ARG A 406 -0.83 -4.07 32.32
C ARG A 406 -0.85 -4.55 30.87
N THR A 407 -0.19 -5.66 30.59
CA THR A 407 -0.39 -6.38 29.32
C THR A 407 -1.87 -6.74 29.25
N GLY A 408 -2.61 -6.13 28.32
CA GLY A 408 -4.01 -6.46 28.10
C GLY A 408 -4.14 -7.97 27.83
N ASN A 409 -5.16 -8.60 28.41
CA ASN A 409 -5.55 -10.01 28.22
C ASN A 409 -5.97 -10.36 26.77
N GLY A 410 -5.51 -9.62 25.76
CA GLY A 410 -5.88 -9.78 24.35
C GLY A 410 -4.85 -10.57 23.55
N GLY A 411 -4.25 -11.62 24.12
CA GLY A 411 -3.18 -12.37 23.48
C GLY A 411 -3.62 -13.07 22.19
N GLU A 412 -3.34 -12.47 21.03
CA GLU A 412 -2.93 -13.26 19.87
C GLU A 412 -1.75 -14.14 20.31
N GLN A 413 -1.81 -15.46 20.03
CA GLN A 413 -0.82 -16.43 20.49
C GLN A 413 0.53 -16.23 19.78
N TYR A 414 1.34 -15.30 20.27
CA TYR A 414 2.73 -15.13 19.85
C TYR A 414 3.60 -16.25 20.45
N SER A 415 4.39 -16.92 19.60
CA SER A 415 5.41 -17.88 20.05
C SER A 415 6.41 -17.22 21.01
N SER A 416 6.90 -18.04 21.95
CA SER A 416 7.89 -17.83 23.00
C SER A 416 8.85 -16.65 22.80
N ASP A 417 9.17 -15.99 23.90
CA ASP A 417 9.84 -14.68 24.01
C ASP A 417 11.35 -14.69 23.65
N SER A 418 11.85 -15.73 22.98
CA SER A 418 13.27 -16.09 22.87
C SER A 418 14.13 -15.28 21.89
N GLU A 419 13.78 -14.04 21.58
CA GLU A 419 14.62 -13.14 20.76
C GLU A 419 15.19 -12.04 21.64
N ASP A 420 16.30 -12.33 22.35
CA ASP A 420 17.11 -11.28 22.98
C ASP A 420 17.72 -10.42 21.87
N SER A 421 17.24 -9.19 21.74
CA SER A 421 17.74 -8.22 20.77
C SER A 421 18.72 -7.22 21.38
N ASP A 422 19.14 -7.45 22.62
CA ASP A 422 20.14 -6.63 23.30
C ASP A 422 21.53 -6.98 22.77
N THR A 423 22.14 -6.04 22.06
CA THR A 423 23.55 -6.14 21.68
C THR A 423 24.44 -5.87 22.88
N GLU A 424 25.67 -6.37 22.86
CA GLU A 424 26.65 -6.10 23.92
C GLU A 424 26.90 -4.59 24.10
N GLU A 425 26.89 -3.84 23.00
CA GLU A 425 27.01 -2.38 22.97
C GLU A 425 25.82 -1.72 23.70
N TYR A 426 24.61 -2.20 23.45
CA TYR A 426 23.40 -1.70 24.09
C TYR A 426 23.38 -2.00 25.60
N LYS A 427 23.78 -3.21 26.01
CA LYS A 427 23.83 -3.62 27.43
C LYS A 427 24.75 -2.71 28.26
N GLN A 428 25.85 -2.24 27.69
CA GLN A 428 26.80 -1.34 28.38
C GLN A 428 26.22 0.04 28.69
N ILE A 429 25.35 0.56 27.82
CA ILE A 429 24.80 1.92 27.93
C ILE A 429 23.33 1.95 28.34
N GLN A 430 22.69 0.78 28.51
CA GLN A 430 21.28 0.64 28.84
C GLN A 430 20.85 1.50 30.04
N HIS A 431 21.68 1.56 31.09
CA HIS A 431 21.43 2.36 32.29
C HIS A 431 21.46 3.88 32.03
N ALA A 432 22.08 4.33 30.95
CA ALA A 432 22.22 5.74 30.58
C ALA A 432 21.26 6.19 29.46
N ILE A 433 20.41 5.29 28.97
CA ILE A 433 19.38 5.63 27.97
C ILE A 433 18.17 6.23 28.68
N ASN A 434 17.74 7.40 28.23
CA ASN A 434 16.50 8.00 28.71
C ASN A 434 15.30 7.29 28.04
N PRO A 435 14.42 6.58 28.78
CA PRO A 435 13.30 5.83 28.17
C PRO A 435 12.28 6.73 27.47
N VAL A 436 12.17 8.01 27.86
CA VAL A 436 11.25 8.97 27.25
C VAL A 436 11.71 9.35 25.86
N ILE A 437 13.01 9.63 25.70
CA ILE A 437 13.58 10.07 24.43
C ILE A 437 14.00 8.87 23.56
N GLY A 438 14.31 7.72 24.18
CA GLY A 438 14.79 6.53 23.50
C GLY A 438 16.25 6.63 23.02
N CYS A 439 17.01 7.60 23.53
CA CYS A 439 18.43 7.78 23.20
C CYS A 439 19.27 8.04 24.47
N TYR A 440 20.58 7.90 24.31
CA TYR A 440 21.57 8.27 25.32
C TYR A 440 21.50 9.78 25.57
N GLU A 441 21.46 10.16 26.83
CA GLU A 441 21.57 11.55 27.25
C GLU A 441 22.80 11.67 28.16
N PRO A 442 23.79 12.51 27.83
CA PRO A 442 24.92 12.73 28.71
C PRO A 442 24.40 13.26 30.06
N PRO A 443 25.02 12.86 31.18
CA PRO A 443 24.58 13.29 32.51
C PRO A 443 24.58 14.82 32.58
N LYS A 444 23.40 15.40 32.83
CA LYS A 444 23.24 16.85 32.99
C LYS A 444 23.84 17.28 34.34
N PRO A 445 24.50 18.44 34.41
CA PRO A 445 24.89 19.02 35.69
C PRO A 445 23.64 19.22 36.55
N ASN A 446 23.77 19.04 37.86
CA ASN A 446 22.64 19.14 38.76
C ASN A 446 22.15 20.60 38.80
N PRO A 447 20.89 20.90 38.42
CA PRO A 447 20.38 22.28 38.40
C PRO A 447 20.41 22.97 39.78
N LEU A 448 20.48 22.19 40.85
CA LEU A 448 20.52 22.66 42.24
C LEU A 448 21.95 22.81 42.77
N GLU A 449 22.96 22.54 41.95
CA GLU A 449 24.37 22.67 42.32
C GLU A 449 24.74 24.15 42.44
N GLY A 450 25.27 24.55 43.60
CA GLY A 450 25.62 25.94 43.90
C GLY A 450 24.48 26.80 44.46
N MET A 451 23.26 26.27 44.62
CA MET A 451 22.16 26.94 45.32
C MET A 451 22.20 26.66 46.83
N SER A 452 21.92 27.67 47.67
CA SER A 452 21.70 27.46 49.10
C SER A 452 20.38 26.73 49.37
N GLU A 453 20.22 26.10 50.53
CA GLU A 453 18.96 25.43 50.90
C GLU A 453 17.76 26.39 50.88
N GLU A 454 17.95 27.63 51.34
CA GLU A 454 16.92 28.68 51.29
C GLU A 454 16.50 29.01 49.85
N GLN A 455 17.45 29.04 48.91
CA GLN A 455 17.14 29.26 47.49
C GLN A 455 16.40 28.07 46.88
N LYS A 456 16.77 26.84 47.24
CA LYS A 456 16.06 25.64 46.80
C LYS A 456 14.61 25.64 47.29
N GLU A 457 14.38 26.00 48.56
CA GLU A 457 13.03 26.12 49.12
C GLU A 457 12.22 27.23 48.43
N TYR A 458 12.85 28.37 48.14
CA TYR A 458 12.20 29.47 47.43
C TYR A 458 11.75 29.06 46.02
N GLU A 459 12.64 28.46 45.23
CA GLU A 459 12.33 27.97 43.87
C GLU A 459 11.27 26.87 43.88
N ALA A 460 11.31 25.96 44.87
CA ALA A 460 10.29 24.94 45.05
C ALA A 460 8.92 25.57 45.33
N MET A 461 8.87 26.60 46.18
CA MET A 461 7.63 27.29 46.51
C MET A 461 7.07 28.09 45.32
N GLU A 462 7.93 28.70 44.51
CA GLU A 462 7.53 29.35 43.25
C GLU A 462 6.96 28.31 42.26
N LEU A 463 7.59 27.15 42.14
CA LEU A 463 7.11 26.07 41.27
C LEU A 463 5.73 25.55 41.69
N VAL A 464 5.49 25.42 43.01
CA VAL A 464 4.16 25.07 43.55
C VAL A 464 3.12 26.16 43.22
N LYS A 465 3.46 27.44 43.37
CA LYS A 465 2.55 28.55 42.99
C LYS A 465 2.21 28.52 41.50
N LEU A 466 3.20 28.24 40.64
CA LEU A 466 3.01 28.08 39.19
C LEU A 466 2.08 26.90 38.87
N MET A 467 2.26 25.74 39.51
CA MET A 467 1.38 24.59 39.34
C MET A 467 -0.06 24.89 39.81
N ASP A 468 -0.24 25.49 40.98
CA ASP A 468 -1.56 25.89 41.50
C ASP A 468 -2.26 26.88 40.56
N LYS A 469 -1.51 27.85 40.02
CA LYS A 469 -2.03 28.80 39.03
C LYS A 469 -2.52 28.11 37.76
N LEU A 470 -1.73 27.18 37.20
CA LEU A 470 -2.11 26.42 36.01
C LEU A 470 -3.34 25.55 36.26
N GLN A 471 -3.42 24.93 37.44
CA GLN A 471 -4.56 24.09 37.83
C GLN A 471 -5.84 24.93 38.00
N ARG A 472 -5.77 26.07 38.69
CA ARG A 472 -6.93 26.98 38.86
C ARG A 472 -7.42 27.60 37.56
N GLN A 473 -6.51 27.79 36.60
CA GLN A 473 -6.85 28.25 35.25
C GLN A 473 -7.44 27.13 34.38
N GLY A 474 -7.48 25.88 34.87
CA GLY A 474 -8.00 24.73 34.12
C GLY A 474 -7.08 24.28 32.99
N LEU A 475 -5.81 24.71 32.98
CA LEU A 475 -4.84 24.33 31.93
C LEU A 475 -4.21 22.96 32.19
N ILE A 476 -4.09 22.56 33.47
CA ILE A 476 -3.61 21.23 33.86
C ILE A 476 -4.62 20.60 34.81
N GLN A 477 -4.86 19.30 34.65
CA GLN A 477 -5.68 18.51 35.56
C GLN A 477 -4.92 17.24 35.95
N PRO A 478 -4.78 16.92 37.25
CA PRO A 478 -4.16 15.69 37.66
C PRO A 478 -4.98 14.49 37.15
N CYS A 479 -4.31 13.42 36.75
CA CYS A 479 -4.95 12.21 36.24
C CYS A 479 -4.34 10.96 36.87
N LYS A 480 -5.17 9.93 37.00
CA LYS A 480 -4.81 8.56 37.38
C LYS A 480 -4.99 7.63 36.19
N ILE A 481 -4.44 6.42 36.26
CA ILE A 481 -4.66 5.43 35.20
C ILE A 481 -5.87 4.57 35.59
N GLY A 482 -6.94 4.68 34.80
CA GLY A 482 -8.16 3.91 35.01
C GLY A 482 -7.94 2.39 34.88
N GLU A 483 -8.94 1.61 35.29
CA GLU A 483 -8.93 0.15 35.11
C GLU A 483 -8.84 -0.26 33.63
N ASP A 484 -9.32 0.60 32.73
CA ASP A 484 -9.22 0.49 31.27
C ASP A 484 -7.83 0.86 30.72
N GLY A 485 -6.90 1.23 31.61
CA GLY A 485 -5.52 1.61 31.28
C GLY A 485 -5.38 2.96 30.58
N ARG A 486 -6.45 3.75 30.54
CA ARG A 486 -6.48 5.11 29.97
C ARG A 486 -6.37 6.18 31.08
N PRO A 487 -5.90 7.39 30.76
CA PRO A 487 -5.82 8.46 31.74
C PRO A 487 -7.23 8.97 32.10
N GLN A 488 -7.54 9.02 33.39
CA GLN A 488 -8.79 9.53 33.95
C GLN A 488 -8.50 10.69 34.90
N ALA A 489 -9.25 11.78 34.79
CA ALA A 489 -9.11 12.90 35.71
C ALA A 489 -9.40 12.46 37.15
N VAL A 490 -8.62 12.96 38.11
CA VAL A 490 -8.93 12.78 39.53
C VAL A 490 -9.66 14.00 40.05
N ASP A 491 -10.63 13.78 40.94
CA ASP A 491 -11.35 14.85 41.62
C ASP A 491 -10.52 15.41 42.78
N HIS A 492 -9.72 14.56 43.43
CA HIS A 492 -8.84 14.95 44.53
C HIS A 492 -7.42 14.33 44.41
N ILE A 493 -6.38 15.13 44.67
CA ILE A 493 -4.96 14.71 44.56
C ILE A 493 -4.61 13.50 45.45
N MET A 494 -5.36 13.29 46.55
CA MET A 494 -5.15 12.13 47.42
C MET A 494 -5.40 10.78 46.73
N GLU A 495 -6.24 10.75 45.69
CA GLU A 495 -6.46 9.53 44.88
C GLU A 495 -5.18 9.02 44.21
N LEU A 496 -4.19 9.91 44.00
CA LEU A 496 -2.90 9.54 43.39
C LEU A 496 -1.97 8.80 44.37
N GLN A 497 -2.26 8.81 45.68
CA GLN A 497 -1.44 8.11 46.67
C GLN A 497 -1.70 6.60 46.70
N ASP A 498 -2.89 6.19 46.27
CA ASP A 498 -3.31 4.79 46.29
C ASP A 498 -2.64 3.97 45.18
N GLU A 499 -2.25 4.60 44.06
CA GLU A 499 -1.64 3.96 42.88
C GLU A 499 -0.11 3.87 42.90
N ILE A 500 0.56 4.40 43.94
CA ILE A 500 2.02 4.32 44.05
C ILE A 500 2.42 2.84 44.27
N PRO A 501 3.23 2.23 43.38
CA PRO A 501 3.68 0.84 43.54
C PRO A 501 4.32 0.62 44.90
N GLU A 502 4.04 -0.52 45.56
CA GLU A 502 4.59 -0.84 46.89
C GLU A 502 6.12 -0.70 46.96
N GLN A 503 6.83 -0.94 45.85
CA GLN A 503 8.29 -0.76 45.73
C GLN A 503 8.77 0.69 45.98
N GLN A 504 7.94 1.70 45.72
CA GLN A 504 8.25 3.11 46.02
C GLN A 504 7.80 3.53 47.43
N ARG A 505 6.88 2.80 48.06
CA ARG A 505 6.44 3.07 49.44
C ARG A 505 7.55 2.78 50.47
N ASP A 506 8.42 1.81 50.19
CA ASP A 506 9.53 1.44 51.07
C ASP A 506 10.70 2.43 51.05
N HIS A 507 10.91 3.18 49.97
CA HIS A 507 11.92 4.25 49.93
C HIS A 507 11.52 5.46 50.77
N LYS A 508 10.22 5.79 50.86
CA LYS A 508 9.71 6.88 51.72
C LYS A 508 9.73 6.57 53.22
N ARG A 509 9.94 5.31 53.62
CA ARG A 509 10.04 4.94 55.05
C ARG A 509 11.47 4.97 55.60
N LYS A 510 12.48 5.25 54.76
CA LYS A 510 13.91 5.26 55.15
C LYS A 510 14.62 6.61 55.02
N THR A 511 13.88 7.67 54.69
CA THR A 511 14.29 9.08 54.81
C THR A 511 13.24 9.78 55.64
#